data_AF-A0A7Y2MRR1-F1
#
_entry.id   AF-A0A7Y2MRR1-F1
#
_cell.length_a   1.000
_cell.length_b   1.000
_cell.length_c   1.000
_cell.angle_alpha   90.00
_cell.angle_beta   90.00
_cell.angle_gamma   90.00
#
_symmetry.space_group_name_H-M   'P 1'
#
loop_
_entity.id
_entity.type
_entity.pdbx_description
1 polymer ?
#
loop_
_entity_poly.entity_id
_entity_poly.type
_entity_poly.pdbx_seq_one_letter_code
_entity_poly.pdbx_strand_id
1 'polypeptide(L)'
;MISIFRILIICIFLAFICCSTPSADPSIIESYFKTHNNHLVKDALEYYHEEITFTLIGVWTKKGKKEIATLETWDSTLHSSLKLKDYKINGDTIFCTVVEKNDWFNRIGIDSLIHDPTIFIIKDNLIHEIIATPEESIGIKMNETMEIIFGWCMENKDTTINELIIGGQFVYSAVAAESWMDLFDKMKQ
;
A
#
# COMPACT_ATOMS: atom_id res chain seq x y z
N MET A 1 2.90 39.54 -49.51
CA MET A 1 4.10 39.10 -48.78
C MET A 1 3.77 38.94 -47.32
N ILE A 2 3.24 37.79 -46.92
CA ILE A 2 3.09 37.43 -45.51
C ILE A 2 4.49 37.09 -45.02
N SER A 3 5.01 37.91 -44.10
CA SER A 3 6.38 37.84 -43.59
C SER A 3 6.66 36.45 -43.02
N ILE A 4 7.74 35.80 -43.50
CA ILE A 4 8.32 34.54 -43.00
C ILE A 4 8.45 34.57 -41.45
N PHE A 5 8.59 35.77 -40.89
CA PHE A 5 8.66 36.03 -39.45
C PHE A 5 7.39 35.61 -38.68
N ARG A 6 6.19 35.66 -39.29
CA ARG A 6 4.94 35.21 -38.64
C ARG A 6 4.79 33.70 -38.61
N ILE A 7 5.36 32.99 -39.58
CA ILE A 7 5.34 31.52 -39.62
C ILE A 7 6.30 30.97 -38.54
N LEU A 8 7.45 31.61 -38.35
CA LEU A 8 8.45 31.19 -37.36
C LEU A 8 7.92 31.28 -35.90
N ILE A 9 7.13 32.32 -35.59
CA ILE A 9 6.55 32.52 -34.25
C ILE A 9 5.46 31.47 -33.94
N ILE A 10 4.68 31.04 -34.94
CA ILE A 10 3.64 30.01 -34.77
C ILE A 10 4.28 28.63 -34.52
N CYS A 11 5.40 28.31 -35.16
CA CYS A 11 6.14 27.08 -34.92
C CYS A 11 6.76 27.02 -33.51
N ILE A 12 7.22 28.16 -32.96
CA ILE A 12 7.76 28.22 -31.59
C ILE A 12 6.63 28.05 -30.57
N PHE A 13 5.43 28.61 -30.80
CA PHE A 13 4.28 28.41 -29.90
C PHE A 13 3.75 26.98 -29.90
N LEU A 14 3.81 26.26 -31.03
CA LEU A 14 3.41 24.85 -31.10
C LEU A 14 4.39 23.90 -30.39
N ALA A 15 5.67 24.28 -30.25
CA ALA A 15 6.66 23.48 -29.51
C ALA A 15 6.41 23.45 -27.99
N PHE A 16 5.73 24.48 -27.44
CA PHE A 16 5.40 24.53 -26.01
C PHE A 16 4.11 23.78 -25.63
N ILE A 17 3.32 23.32 -26.61
CA ILE A 17 2.01 22.66 -26.36
C ILE A 17 2.15 21.12 -26.30
N CYS A 18 3.32 20.56 -26.63
CA CYS A 18 3.57 19.11 -26.57
C CYS A 18 4.30 18.64 -25.30
N CYS A 19 4.15 19.35 -24.17
CA CYS A 19 4.41 18.73 -22.86
C CYS A 19 3.23 17.80 -22.51
N SER A 20 3.06 16.71 -23.25
CA SER A 20 2.25 15.58 -22.79
C SER A 20 3.00 14.97 -21.60
N THR A 21 2.35 14.89 -20.44
CA THR A 21 2.87 14.11 -19.32
C THR A 21 3.13 12.68 -19.80
N PRO A 22 4.31 12.10 -19.53
CA PRO A 22 4.58 10.71 -19.87
C PRO A 22 3.51 9.82 -19.25
N SER A 23 3.03 8.84 -20.02
CA SER A 23 2.20 7.78 -19.45
C SER A 23 3.00 7.03 -18.38
N ALA A 24 2.34 6.64 -17.30
CA ALA A 24 2.92 5.76 -16.30
C ALA A 24 3.39 4.45 -16.96
N ASP A 25 4.56 3.98 -16.57
CA ASP A 25 5.07 2.67 -16.94
C ASP A 25 4.58 1.64 -15.91
N PRO A 26 3.71 0.68 -16.30
CA PRO A 26 3.20 -0.32 -15.37
C PRO A 26 4.30 -1.26 -14.84
N SER A 27 5.45 -1.35 -15.52
CA SER A 27 6.57 -2.19 -15.08
C SER A 27 7.14 -1.78 -13.72
N ILE A 28 6.93 -0.51 -13.32
CA ILE A 28 7.31 0.01 -11.99
C ILE A 28 6.53 -0.72 -10.90
N ILE A 29 5.20 -0.86 -11.06
CA ILE A 29 4.35 -1.54 -10.09
C ILE A 29 4.64 -3.05 -10.08
N GLU A 30 4.85 -3.66 -11.25
CA GLU A 30 5.21 -5.08 -11.33
C GLU A 30 6.55 -5.37 -10.65
N SER A 31 7.54 -4.50 -10.84
CA SER A 31 8.87 -4.62 -10.22
C SER A 31 8.81 -4.38 -8.72
N TYR A 32 8.03 -3.39 -8.28
CA TYR A 32 7.73 -3.19 -6.86
C TYR A 32 7.09 -4.45 -6.25
N PHE A 33 6.04 -5.00 -6.86
CA PHE A 33 5.33 -6.19 -6.34
C PHE A 33 6.26 -7.39 -6.26
N LYS A 34 7.10 -7.60 -7.29
CA LYS A 34 8.12 -8.65 -7.25
C LYS A 34 9.10 -8.46 -6.09
N THR A 35 9.53 -7.23 -5.83
CA THR A 35 10.48 -6.91 -4.76
C THR A 35 9.85 -7.09 -3.38
N HIS A 36 8.62 -6.60 -3.19
CA HIS A 36 7.80 -6.79 -2.00
C HIS A 36 7.56 -8.28 -1.70
N ASN A 37 7.17 -9.06 -2.71
CA ASN A 37 6.91 -10.50 -2.57
C ASN A 37 8.17 -11.33 -2.30
N ASN A 38 9.36 -10.79 -2.57
CA ASN A 38 10.64 -11.38 -2.16
C ASN A 38 11.14 -10.81 -0.83
N HIS A 39 10.32 -9.98 -0.16
CA HIS A 39 10.56 -9.41 1.15
C HIS A 39 11.85 -8.55 1.23
N LEU A 40 12.25 -7.96 0.11
CA LEU A 40 13.43 -7.11 -0.02
C LEU A 40 13.10 -5.66 0.36
N VAL A 41 12.87 -5.41 1.65
CA VAL A 41 12.37 -4.11 2.17
C VAL A 41 13.15 -2.92 1.66
N LYS A 42 14.49 -2.96 1.71
CA LYS A 42 15.33 -1.85 1.28
C LYS A 42 15.13 -1.53 -0.21
N ASP A 43 15.06 -2.56 -1.04
CA ASP A 43 14.92 -2.40 -2.49
C ASP A 43 13.50 -1.97 -2.87
N ALA A 44 12.49 -2.45 -2.13
CA ALA A 44 11.10 -2.02 -2.29
C ALA A 44 10.96 -0.51 -2.06
N LEU A 45 11.70 0.03 -1.10
CA LEU A 45 11.70 1.45 -0.79
C LEU A 45 12.23 2.34 -1.92
N GLU A 46 13.01 1.81 -2.86
CA GLU A 46 13.53 2.59 -4.01
C GLU A 46 12.43 2.95 -5.02
N TYR A 47 11.29 2.24 -5.02
CA TYR A 47 10.16 2.53 -5.92
C TYR A 47 9.30 3.71 -5.45
N TYR A 48 9.46 4.16 -4.21
CA TYR A 48 8.65 5.23 -3.66
C TYR A 48 9.35 6.58 -3.73
N HIS A 49 8.56 7.62 -3.99
CA HIS A 49 8.97 8.99 -3.78
C HIS A 49 9.20 9.27 -2.29
N GLU A 50 10.10 10.21 -1.97
CA GLU A 50 10.44 10.53 -0.57
C GLU A 50 9.22 11.01 0.23
N GLU A 51 8.34 11.78 -0.41
CA GLU A 51 7.09 12.33 0.15
C GLU A 51 5.84 11.51 -0.21
N ILE A 52 6.00 10.21 -0.50
CA ILE A 52 4.88 9.28 -0.78
C ILE A 52 3.73 9.45 0.22
N THR A 53 2.49 9.44 -0.27
CA THR A 53 1.29 9.28 0.56
C THR A 53 0.61 7.96 0.23
N PHE A 54 0.39 7.11 1.23
CA PHE A 54 -0.40 5.89 1.07
C PHE A 54 -1.63 5.98 1.98
N THR A 55 -2.81 6.02 1.37
CA THR A 55 -4.09 5.96 2.06
C THR A 55 -4.76 4.60 1.86
N LEU A 56 -5.06 3.93 2.96
CA LEU A 56 -6.01 2.83 3.02
C LEU A 56 -7.35 3.40 3.46
N ILE A 57 -8.29 3.53 2.52
CA ILE A 57 -9.54 4.27 2.70
C ILE A 57 -10.32 3.72 3.89
N GLY A 58 -10.70 4.63 4.81
CA GLY A 58 -11.44 4.30 6.03
C GLY A 58 -10.59 3.72 7.17
N VAL A 59 -9.29 3.50 6.96
CA VAL A 59 -8.42 2.87 7.96
C VAL A 59 -7.30 3.81 8.41
N TRP A 60 -6.41 4.21 7.50
CA TRP A 60 -5.27 5.08 7.82
C TRP A 60 -4.68 5.77 6.59
N THR A 61 -3.88 6.81 6.84
CA THR A 61 -2.99 7.41 5.85
C THR A 61 -1.57 7.46 6.41
N LYS A 62 -0.60 6.94 5.67
CA LYS A 62 0.84 7.01 5.97
C LYS A 62 1.53 7.98 5.03
N LYS A 63 2.50 8.73 5.55
CA LYS A 63 3.22 9.78 4.81
C LYS A 63 4.72 9.66 4.94
N GLY A 64 5.38 9.81 3.79
CA GLY A 64 6.81 9.78 3.64
C GLY A 64 7.40 8.36 3.68
N LYS A 65 8.57 8.21 3.05
CA LYS A 65 9.25 6.92 2.91
C LYS A 65 9.54 6.24 4.26
N LYS A 66 9.71 7.01 5.34
CA LYS A 66 9.92 6.47 6.69
C LYS A 66 8.74 5.63 7.19
N GLU A 67 7.50 6.10 7.02
CA GLU A 67 6.32 5.34 7.47
C GLU A 67 6.02 4.16 6.55
N ILE A 68 6.33 4.29 5.26
CA ILE A 68 6.27 3.17 4.32
C ILE A 68 7.30 2.09 4.68
N ALA A 69 8.50 2.48 5.10
CA ALA A 69 9.52 1.52 5.54
C ALA A 69 9.06 0.65 6.73
N THR A 70 8.31 1.21 7.68
CA THR A 70 7.78 0.43 8.79
C THR A 70 6.67 -0.51 8.34
N LEU A 71 5.85 -0.10 7.36
CA LEU A 71 4.83 -0.95 6.76
C LEU A 71 5.45 -2.10 5.94
N GLU A 72 6.41 -1.82 5.05
CA GLU A 72 7.12 -2.85 4.27
C GLU A 72 7.86 -3.84 5.18
N THR A 73 8.41 -3.37 6.31
CA THR A 73 9.03 -4.24 7.31
C THR A 73 8.01 -5.15 7.97
N TRP A 74 6.85 -4.60 8.36
CA TRP A 74 5.73 -5.38 8.90
C TRP A 74 5.25 -6.42 7.89
N ASP A 75 5.04 -6.02 6.64
CA ASP A 75 4.56 -6.88 5.55
C ASP A 75 5.56 -8.02 5.27
N SER A 76 6.85 -7.69 5.19
CA SER A 76 7.93 -8.68 5.06
C SER A 76 7.92 -9.70 6.21
N THR A 77 7.73 -9.24 7.45
CA THR A 77 7.70 -10.11 8.64
C THR A 77 6.51 -11.06 8.63
N LEU A 78 5.38 -10.64 8.06
CA LEU A 78 4.16 -11.44 7.92
C LEU A 78 4.07 -12.21 6.60
N HIS A 79 5.17 -12.31 5.85
CA HIS A 79 5.21 -12.97 4.54
C HIS A 79 4.13 -12.44 3.58
N SER A 80 3.91 -11.12 3.59
CA SER A 80 2.91 -10.48 2.75
C SER A 80 3.25 -10.62 1.26
N SER A 81 2.22 -10.89 0.46
CA SER A 81 2.33 -11.03 -0.98
C SER A 81 1.20 -10.30 -1.67
N LEU A 82 1.56 -9.60 -2.75
CA LEU A 82 0.68 -8.79 -3.57
C LEU A 82 0.53 -9.38 -4.97
N LYS A 83 -0.68 -9.28 -5.50
CA LYS A 83 -0.99 -9.62 -6.88
C LYS A 83 -1.80 -8.51 -7.54
N LEU A 84 -1.29 -8.01 -8.67
CA LEU A 84 -1.97 -7.05 -9.52
C LEU A 84 -3.01 -7.76 -10.40
N LYS A 85 -4.21 -7.18 -10.52
CA LYS A 85 -5.27 -7.62 -11.42
C LYS A 85 -5.93 -6.43 -12.11
N ASP A 86 -6.50 -6.69 -13.29
CA ASP A 86 -7.46 -5.82 -13.97
C ASP A 86 -7.06 -4.33 -14.06
N TYR A 87 -5.81 -4.06 -14.45
CA TYR A 87 -5.30 -2.69 -14.45
C TYR A 87 -5.60 -1.92 -15.74
N LYS A 88 -5.76 -0.61 -15.60
CA LYS A 88 -5.85 0.38 -16.67
C LYS A 88 -4.96 1.58 -16.35
N ILE A 89 -4.45 2.22 -17.39
CA ILE A 89 -3.56 3.38 -17.26
C ILE A 89 -4.25 4.61 -17.85
N ASN A 90 -4.17 5.73 -17.15
CA ASN A 90 -4.63 7.03 -17.62
C ASN A 90 -3.61 8.11 -17.22
N GLY A 91 -2.78 8.52 -18.17
CA GLY A 91 -1.69 9.46 -17.90
C GLY A 91 -0.70 8.87 -16.89
N ASP A 92 -0.46 9.60 -15.81
CA ASP A 92 0.44 9.22 -14.71
C ASP A 92 -0.20 8.27 -13.68
N THR A 93 -1.45 7.85 -13.91
CA THR A 93 -2.23 7.10 -12.93
C THR A 93 -2.53 5.69 -13.41
N ILE A 94 -2.30 4.70 -12.55
CA ILE A 94 -2.66 3.29 -12.75
C ILE A 94 -3.82 2.96 -11.81
N PHE A 95 -4.93 2.48 -12.37
CA PHE A 95 -6.06 1.96 -11.61
C PHE A 95 -6.08 0.45 -11.74
N CYS A 96 -6.27 -0.28 -10.66
CA CYS A 96 -6.19 -1.73 -10.66
C CYS A 96 -6.90 -2.32 -9.45
N THR A 97 -6.98 -3.64 -9.41
CA THR A 97 -7.31 -4.40 -8.21
C THR A 97 -6.02 -5.00 -7.65
N VAL A 98 -5.79 -4.85 -6.35
CA VAL A 98 -4.68 -5.51 -5.65
C VAL A 98 -5.23 -6.57 -4.73
N VAL A 99 -4.69 -7.78 -4.84
CA VAL A 99 -4.99 -8.88 -3.91
C VAL A 99 -3.78 -9.11 -3.03
N GLU A 100 -4.00 -9.01 -1.72
CA GLU A 100 -3.00 -9.20 -0.69
C GLU A 100 -3.25 -10.49 0.07
N LYS A 101 -2.17 -11.17 0.47
CA LYS A 101 -2.19 -12.28 1.42
C LYS A 101 -1.04 -12.11 2.38
N ASN A 102 -1.27 -12.34 3.67
CA ASN A 102 -0.22 -12.40 4.67
C ASN A 102 -0.62 -13.33 5.81
N ASP A 103 0.32 -13.65 6.68
CA ASP A 103 0.11 -14.57 7.79
C ASP A 103 -0.92 -14.05 8.80
N TRP A 104 -0.99 -12.74 9.04
CA TRP A 104 -1.96 -12.17 9.97
C TRP A 104 -3.40 -12.38 9.49
N PHE A 105 -3.69 -12.14 8.20
CA PHE A 105 -4.98 -12.43 7.60
C PHE A 105 -5.31 -13.93 7.65
N ASN A 106 -4.34 -14.79 7.32
CA ASN A 106 -4.53 -16.24 7.41
C ASN A 106 -4.90 -16.68 8.82
N ARG A 107 -4.28 -16.10 9.86
CA ARG A 107 -4.55 -16.43 11.27
C ARG A 107 -5.97 -16.11 11.71
N ILE A 108 -6.60 -15.12 11.09
CA ILE A 108 -7.98 -14.71 11.37
C ILE A 108 -9.01 -15.29 10.38
N GLY A 109 -8.58 -16.23 9.53
CA GLY A 109 -9.43 -16.92 8.57
C GLY A 109 -9.76 -16.11 7.31
N ILE A 110 -8.88 -15.18 6.93
CA ILE A 110 -8.99 -14.40 5.69
C ILE A 110 -7.91 -14.90 4.71
N ASP A 111 -8.35 -15.60 3.65
CA ASP A 111 -7.43 -16.17 2.65
C ASP A 111 -6.75 -15.12 1.77
N SER A 112 -7.42 -14.00 1.55
CA SER A 112 -6.90 -12.83 0.83
C SER A 112 -7.72 -11.59 1.11
N LEU A 113 -7.04 -10.45 1.22
CA LEU A 113 -7.64 -9.12 1.22
C LEU A 113 -7.65 -8.56 -0.20
N ILE A 114 -8.78 -8.05 -0.65
CA ILE A 114 -8.93 -7.41 -1.95
C ILE A 114 -9.07 -5.90 -1.76
N HIS A 115 -8.28 -5.16 -2.51
CA HIS A 115 -8.30 -3.70 -2.58
C HIS A 115 -8.78 -3.27 -3.97
N ASP A 116 -10.04 -2.87 -4.08
CA ASP A 116 -10.68 -2.49 -5.36
C ASP A 116 -11.57 -1.24 -5.21
N PRO A 117 -11.22 -0.11 -5.86
CA PRO A 117 -10.01 0.10 -6.65
C PRO A 117 -8.77 0.34 -5.76
N THR A 118 -7.62 -0.01 -6.31
CA THR A 118 -6.31 0.55 -5.93
C THR A 118 -5.82 1.49 -7.02
N ILE A 119 -5.38 2.68 -6.61
CA ILE A 119 -4.92 3.76 -7.49
C ILE A 119 -3.47 4.06 -7.15
N PHE A 120 -2.58 3.98 -8.14
CA PHE A 120 -1.19 4.41 -8.04
C PHE A 120 -0.98 5.66 -8.89
N ILE A 121 -0.40 6.71 -8.32
CA ILE A 121 0.05 7.90 -9.06
C ILE A 121 1.57 7.85 -9.18
N ILE A 122 2.06 7.83 -10.41
CA ILE A 122 3.46 7.62 -10.76
C ILE A 122 4.04 8.89 -11.38
N LYS A 123 5.08 9.47 -10.77
CA LYS A 123 5.80 10.63 -11.34
C LYS A 123 7.29 10.38 -11.25
N ASP A 124 8.02 10.79 -12.28
CA ASP A 124 9.48 10.60 -12.36
C ASP A 124 9.92 9.14 -12.09
N ASN A 125 9.11 8.17 -12.56
CA ASN A 125 9.26 6.73 -12.35
C ASN A 125 9.22 6.25 -10.89
N LEU A 126 8.63 7.05 -10.00
CA LEU A 126 8.41 6.72 -8.60
C LEU A 126 6.93 6.72 -8.26
N ILE A 127 6.55 5.92 -7.27
CA ILE A 127 5.20 5.93 -6.70
C ILE A 127 5.11 7.15 -5.77
N HIS A 128 4.23 8.09 -6.11
CA HIS A 128 3.97 9.31 -5.33
C HIS A 128 2.74 9.18 -4.44
N GLU A 129 1.73 8.44 -4.88
CA GLU A 129 0.51 8.24 -4.12
C GLU A 129 -0.05 6.84 -4.35
N ILE A 130 -0.55 6.24 -3.27
CA ILE A 130 -1.34 5.02 -3.29
C ILE A 130 -2.66 5.29 -2.58
N ILE A 131 -3.77 4.96 -3.23
CA ILE A 131 -5.10 4.97 -2.63
C ILE A 131 -5.68 3.57 -2.80
N ALA A 132 -5.82 2.83 -1.70
CA ALA A 132 -6.38 1.49 -1.69
C ALA A 132 -7.74 1.48 -0.97
N THR A 133 -8.73 0.84 -1.58
CA THR A 133 -10.07 0.67 -0.99
C THR A 133 -10.27 -0.79 -0.62
N PRO A 134 -10.22 -1.15 0.67
CA PRO A 134 -10.43 -2.53 1.08
C PRO A 134 -11.90 -2.92 0.92
N GLU A 135 -12.17 -4.20 0.64
CA GLU A 135 -13.53 -4.74 0.66
C GLU A 135 -14.19 -4.56 2.05
N GLU A 136 -15.42 -4.04 2.07
CA GLU A 136 -16.16 -3.73 3.30
C GLU A 136 -16.37 -4.96 4.20
N SER A 137 -16.60 -6.13 3.58
CA SER A 137 -16.77 -7.41 4.28
C SER A 137 -15.56 -7.78 5.15
N ILE A 138 -14.36 -7.40 4.73
CA ILE A 138 -13.13 -7.64 5.50
C ILE A 138 -13.09 -6.73 6.73
N GLY A 139 -13.54 -5.48 6.63
CA GLY A 139 -13.66 -4.59 7.79
C GLY A 139 -14.55 -5.16 8.89
N ILE A 140 -15.69 -5.75 8.50
CA ILE A 140 -16.59 -6.45 9.45
C ILE A 140 -15.85 -7.62 10.12
N LYS A 141 -15.19 -8.47 9.34
CA LYS A 141 -14.47 -9.63 9.85
C LYS A 141 -13.32 -9.24 10.79
N MET A 142 -12.60 -8.17 10.46
CA MET A 142 -11.55 -7.63 11.31
C MET A 142 -12.12 -7.13 12.64
N ASN A 143 -13.23 -6.39 12.63
CA ASN A 143 -13.87 -5.91 13.85
C ASN A 143 -14.32 -7.07 14.77
N GLU A 144 -14.99 -8.08 14.22
CA GLU A 144 -15.39 -9.28 14.97
C GLU A 144 -14.18 -9.99 15.58
N THR A 145 -13.10 -10.12 14.81
CA THR A 145 -11.87 -10.75 15.29
C THR A 145 -11.22 -9.93 16.40
N MET A 146 -11.20 -8.61 16.27
CA MET A 146 -10.66 -7.72 17.29
C MET A 146 -11.44 -7.81 18.60
N GLU A 147 -12.77 -7.90 18.56
CA GLU A 147 -13.59 -8.12 19.75
C GLU A 147 -13.22 -9.43 20.48
N ILE A 148 -13.02 -10.52 19.72
CA ILE A 148 -12.59 -11.82 20.27
C ILE A 148 -11.22 -11.70 20.94
N ILE A 149 -10.26 -11.05 20.28
CA ILE A 149 -8.90 -10.87 20.80
C ILE A 149 -8.92 -10.04 22.08
N PHE A 150 -9.63 -8.91 22.10
CA PHE A 150 -9.76 -8.10 23.30
C PHE A 150 -10.42 -8.86 24.45
N GLY A 151 -11.49 -9.62 24.17
CA GLY A 151 -12.16 -10.47 25.16
C GLY A 151 -11.19 -11.48 25.77
N TRP A 152 -10.44 -12.21 24.94
CA TRP A 152 -9.46 -13.19 25.39
C TRP A 152 -8.34 -12.55 26.25
N CYS A 153 -7.80 -11.41 25.81
CA CYS A 153 -6.77 -10.69 26.56
C CYS A 153 -7.28 -10.24 27.94
N MET A 154 -8.52 -9.75 28.02
CA MET A 154 -9.14 -9.35 29.28
C MET A 154 -9.33 -10.53 30.23
N GLU A 155 -9.85 -11.66 29.73
CA GLU A 155 -10.10 -12.87 30.53
C GLU A 155 -8.79 -13.47 31.07
N ASN A 156 -7.74 -13.46 30.26
CA ASN A 156 -6.43 -14.03 30.60
C ASN A 156 -5.47 -13.04 31.27
N LYS A 157 -5.89 -11.78 31.46
CA LYS A 157 -5.04 -10.68 31.96
C LYS A 157 -3.75 -10.50 31.15
N ASP A 158 -3.80 -10.82 29.85
CA ASP A 158 -2.68 -10.64 28.94
C ASP A 158 -2.69 -9.19 28.41
N THR A 159 -1.58 -8.47 28.61
CA THR A 159 -1.46 -7.06 28.25
C THR A 159 -0.83 -6.82 26.88
N THR A 160 -0.49 -7.87 26.12
CA THR A 160 0.21 -7.78 24.83
C THR A 160 -0.53 -6.84 23.86
N ILE A 161 -1.87 -6.85 23.89
CA ILE A 161 -2.69 -6.02 23.00
C ILE A 161 -2.46 -4.51 23.16
N ASN A 162 -2.02 -4.07 24.34
CA ASN A 162 -1.74 -2.66 24.62
C ASN A 162 -0.47 -2.15 23.92
N GLU A 163 0.43 -3.06 23.54
CA GLU A 163 1.65 -2.74 22.80
C GLU A 163 1.43 -2.87 21.29
N LEU A 164 0.45 -3.69 20.89
CA LEU A 164 0.08 -3.93 19.49
C LEU A 164 -0.86 -2.88 18.91
N ILE A 165 -1.65 -2.21 19.77
CA ILE A 165 -2.59 -1.16 19.39
C ILE A 165 -2.37 0.07 20.26
N ILE A 166 -1.97 1.17 19.63
CA ILE A 166 -1.71 2.45 20.29
C ILE A 166 -2.61 3.52 19.67
N GLY A 167 -3.39 4.22 20.50
CA GLY A 167 -4.30 5.27 20.03
C GLY A 167 -5.40 4.75 19.08
N GLY A 168 -5.79 3.47 19.22
CA GLY A 168 -6.77 2.83 18.33
C GLY A 168 -6.22 2.40 16.97
N GLN A 169 -4.90 2.49 16.76
CA GLN A 169 -4.25 2.06 15.53
C GLN A 169 -3.27 0.92 15.78
N PHE A 170 -3.14 0.05 14.78
CA PHE A 170 -2.13 -1.00 14.79
C PHE A 170 -0.73 -0.38 14.79
N VAL A 171 0.17 -0.95 15.58
CA VAL A 171 1.58 -0.65 15.53
C VAL A 171 2.22 -1.47 14.41
N TYR A 172 2.75 -0.80 13.39
CA TYR A 172 3.39 -1.44 12.24
C TYR A 172 4.91 -1.48 12.45
N SER A 173 5.43 -2.65 12.82
CA SER A 173 6.87 -2.95 12.91
C SER A 173 7.09 -4.47 12.90
N ALA A 174 8.31 -4.94 12.65
CA ALA A 174 8.63 -6.37 12.76
C ALA A 174 8.29 -6.95 14.14
N VAL A 175 8.67 -6.24 15.22
CA VAL A 175 8.39 -6.68 16.60
C VAL A 175 6.89 -6.81 16.85
N ALA A 176 6.10 -5.83 16.40
CA ALA A 176 4.65 -5.91 16.54
C ALA A 176 4.07 -7.07 15.72
N ALA A 177 4.55 -7.31 14.49
CA ALA A 177 4.12 -8.43 13.66
C ALA A 177 4.37 -9.78 14.33
N GLU A 178 5.57 -9.98 14.88
CA GLU A 178 5.92 -11.19 15.65
C GLU A 178 5.03 -11.34 16.89
N SER A 179 4.85 -10.27 17.67
CA SER A 179 3.99 -10.27 18.85
C SER A 179 2.52 -10.58 18.55
N TRP A 180 2.01 -10.22 17.36
CA TRP A 180 0.69 -10.66 16.92
C TRP A 180 0.63 -12.16 16.69
N MET A 181 1.66 -12.75 16.08
CA MET A 181 1.70 -14.19 15.83
C MET A 181 1.77 -14.97 17.15
N ASP A 182 2.59 -14.51 18.09
CA ASP A 182 2.68 -15.06 19.43
C ASP A 182 1.34 -14.98 20.17
N LEU A 183 0.63 -13.85 20.06
CA LEU A 183 -0.70 -13.69 20.66
C LEU A 183 -1.69 -14.72 20.09
N PHE A 184 -1.70 -14.92 18.77
CA PHE A 184 -2.55 -15.95 18.16
C PHE A 184 -2.18 -17.36 18.60
N ASP A 185 -0.90 -17.64 18.84
CA ASP A 185 -0.46 -18.96 19.31
C ASP A 185 -0.80 -19.20 20.79
N LYS A 186 -0.79 -18.16 21.63
CA LYS A 186 -1.33 -18.24 23.01
C LYS A 186 -2.83 -18.51 23.02
N MET A 187 -3.58 -17.85 22.13
CA MET A 187 -5.05 -17.98 22.06
C MET A 187 -5.53 -19.38 21.64
N LYS A 188 -4.66 -20.21 21.06
CA LYS A 188 -4.97 -21.58 20.63
C LYS A 188 -4.81 -22.64 21.73
N GLN A 189 -4.18 -22.29 22.85
CA GLN A 189 -3.87 -23.20 23.97
C GLN A 189 -5.03 -23.28 24.95
#